data_AF-A0AAN9PVK2-F1
#
_entry.id   AF-A0AAN9PVK2-F1
#
_cell.length_a   1.000
_cell.length_b   1.000
_cell.length_c   1.000
_cell.angle_alpha   90.00
_cell.angle_beta   90.00
_cell.angle_gamma   90.00
#
_symmetry.space_group_name_H-M   'P 1'
#
loop_
_entity.id
_entity.type
_entity.pdbx_description
1 polymer ?
#
loop_
_entity_poly.entity_id
_entity_poly.type
_entity_poly.pdbx_seq_one_letter_code
_entity_poly.pdbx_strand_id
1 'polypeptide(L)'
;MEDRDPNTRTLEQILDLLYTVGYVDATTSDAPPSQKIAAGISWCIAAIIDDDNTPSIEESLRLVGCPHLLRHSHIQDLDTEALFPVIQWLTSRLQSNQQNRDDEVCHAENTIEEDERKASIEALSGKLDELNHRKMNVAKQLDNLQERLNNEGADSTSQKLISLMVSLKDLEKQENYFLSNRDSEHSELQAEISELERKIANDSDNMELPDELHHSFSELTEKVNLVKKQLTARLRDIVAVTRQIDNLPCQSELIQYERRLSELYAQIQGKHRQTRKYYATYNALLEIKELMLKETSLLNSIISQFQEAFSSADGRVKLVHSLEGIVRGSQQKLEKVQLGLQEEEKIRNDLKGRYAAAIGEQKRCYSLAKAFQAQCAKNERFRCQSSE
;
A
#
# COMPACT_ATOMS: atom_id res chain seq x y z
N MET A 1 -28.14 98.69 2.09
CA MET A 1 -29.25 98.11 2.86
C MET A 1 -30.39 97.91 1.87
N GLU A 2 -30.39 96.75 1.23
CA GLU A 2 -31.56 96.21 0.54
C GLU A 2 -31.99 95.02 1.39
N ASP A 3 -33.20 95.10 1.90
CA ASP A 3 -33.85 94.13 2.76
C ASP A 3 -33.99 92.83 1.96
N ARG A 4 -33.16 91.82 2.28
CA ARG A 4 -33.21 90.53 1.61
C ARG A 4 -34.35 89.75 2.26
N ASP A 5 -35.44 89.58 1.52
CA ASP A 5 -36.65 88.89 1.96
C ASP A 5 -36.31 87.60 2.73
N PRO A 6 -36.84 87.37 3.96
CA PRO A 6 -36.49 86.23 4.80
C PRO A 6 -36.69 84.88 4.10
N ASN A 7 -37.62 84.81 3.14
CA ASN A 7 -37.90 83.63 2.31
C ASN A 7 -36.74 83.20 1.37
N THR A 8 -35.87 84.12 0.96
CA THR A 8 -34.77 83.78 0.03
C THR A 8 -33.62 83.04 0.72
N ARG A 9 -33.36 83.36 2.00
CA ARG A 9 -32.28 82.75 2.79
C ARG A 9 -32.64 81.33 3.24
N THR A 10 -33.90 81.09 3.59
CA THR A 10 -34.40 79.74 3.89
C THR A 10 -34.42 78.85 2.66
N LEU A 11 -34.64 79.41 1.48
CA LEU A 11 -34.62 78.64 0.23
C LEU A 11 -33.21 78.17 -0.15
N GLU A 12 -32.19 79.01 0.04
CA GLU A 12 -30.78 78.61 -0.13
C GLU A 12 -30.40 77.49 0.86
N GLN A 13 -30.87 77.56 2.11
CA GLN A 13 -30.65 76.51 3.11
C GLN A 13 -31.30 75.17 2.73
N ILE A 14 -32.49 75.22 2.10
CA ILE A 14 -33.16 74.02 1.59
C ILE A 14 -32.33 73.35 0.49
N LEU A 15 -31.80 74.13 -0.44
CA LEU A 15 -30.97 73.59 -1.53
C LEU A 15 -29.63 73.05 -1.02
N ASP A 16 -29.02 73.69 -0.03
CA ASP A 16 -27.79 73.21 0.61
C ASP A 16 -28.03 71.88 1.35
N LEU A 17 -29.17 71.75 2.06
CA LEU A 17 -29.56 70.48 2.68
C LEU A 17 -29.71 69.36 1.64
N LEU A 18 -30.30 69.61 0.47
CA LEU A 18 -30.38 68.61 -0.60
C LEU A 18 -29.00 68.25 -1.16
N TYR A 19 -28.11 69.23 -1.31
CA TYR A 19 -26.73 69.00 -1.76
C TYR A 19 -25.94 68.12 -0.77
N THR A 20 -26.06 68.37 0.54
CA THR A 20 -25.38 67.57 1.58
C THR A 20 -25.80 66.10 1.61
N VAL A 21 -26.98 65.77 1.10
CA VAL A 21 -27.50 64.39 1.01
C VAL A 21 -27.12 63.72 -0.32
N GLY A 22 -26.43 64.44 -1.21
CA GLY A 22 -25.89 63.89 -2.46
C GLY A 22 -26.66 64.30 -3.72
N TYR A 23 -27.68 65.17 -3.62
CA TYR A 23 -28.36 65.70 -4.81
C TYR A 23 -27.56 66.86 -5.43
N VAL A 24 -26.62 66.51 -6.31
CA VAL A 24 -25.66 67.45 -6.93
C VAL A 24 -26.33 68.55 -7.75
N ASP A 25 -27.50 68.26 -8.35
CA ASP A 25 -28.22 69.20 -9.24
C ASP A 25 -28.92 70.37 -8.52
N ALA A 26 -28.90 70.38 -7.18
CA ALA A 26 -29.41 71.50 -6.38
C ALA A 26 -28.67 72.83 -6.67
N THR A 27 -27.37 72.77 -6.99
CA THR A 27 -26.49 73.95 -7.14
C THR A 27 -26.03 74.21 -8.57
N THR A 28 -26.11 73.22 -9.46
CA THR A 28 -25.50 73.26 -10.81
C THR A 28 -26.50 73.48 -11.95
N SER A 29 -27.80 73.31 -11.72
CA SER A 29 -28.82 73.42 -12.77
C SER A 29 -29.29 74.87 -13.01
N ASP A 30 -29.53 75.30 -14.25
CA ASP A 30 -30.12 76.62 -14.59
C ASP A 30 -31.66 76.65 -14.41
N ALA A 31 -32.25 75.58 -13.88
CA ALA A 31 -33.69 75.45 -13.68
C ALA A 31 -34.26 76.41 -12.62
N PRO A 32 -35.55 76.80 -12.71
CA PRO A 32 -36.20 77.61 -11.69
C PRO A 32 -36.20 76.89 -10.32
N PRO A 33 -36.13 77.63 -9.20
CA PRO A 33 -35.95 77.04 -7.87
C PRO A 33 -37.03 76.01 -7.48
N SER A 34 -38.28 76.19 -7.94
CA SER A 34 -39.38 75.25 -7.68
C SER A 34 -39.16 73.89 -8.35
N GLN A 35 -38.55 73.85 -9.54
CA GLN A 35 -38.22 72.59 -10.21
C GLN A 35 -37.04 71.88 -9.56
N LYS A 36 -36.03 72.63 -9.09
CA LYS A 36 -34.89 72.05 -8.36
C LYS A 36 -35.32 71.36 -7.08
N ILE A 37 -36.21 72.00 -6.33
CA ILE A 37 -36.74 71.45 -5.08
C ILE A 37 -37.64 70.23 -5.35
N ALA A 38 -38.50 70.29 -6.36
CA ALA A 38 -39.32 69.15 -6.76
C ALA A 38 -38.48 67.92 -7.15
N ALA A 39 -37.44 68.13 -7.97
CA ALA A 39 -36.55 67.08 -8.41
C ALA A 39 -35.68 66.53 -7.26
N GLY A 40 -35.20 67.40 -6.37
CA GLY A 40 -34.44 66.99 -5.18
C GLY A 40 -35.29 66.16 -4.21
N ILE A 41 -36.55 66.55 -3.96
CA ILE A 41 -37.48 65.75 -3.14
C ILE A 41 -37.73 64.38 -3.81
N SER A 42 -37.94 64.35 -5.12
CA SER A 42 -38.16 63.11 -5.86
C SER A 42 -36.96 62.16 -5.78
N TRP A 43 -35.75 62.71 -5.91
CA TRP A 43 -34.51 61.94 -5.79
C TRP A 43 -34.32 61.39 -4.37
N CYS A 44 -34.57 62.21 -3.34
CA CYS A 44 -34.52 61.74 -1.95
C CYS A 44 -35.50 60.60 -1.68
N ILE A 45 -36.70 60.64 -2.27
CA ILE A 45 -37.68 59.56 -2.11
C ILE A 45 -37.24 58.29 -2.85
N ALA A 46 -36.77 58.42 -4.09
CA ALA A 46 -36.27 57.28 -4.86
C ALA A 46 -35.11 56.56 -4.13
N ALA A 47 -34.19 57.32 -3.53
CA ALA A 47 -33.09 56.77 -2.74
C ALA A 47 -33.51 56.10 -1.42
N ILE A 48 -34.72 56.38 -0.91
CA ILE A 48 -35.28 55.70 0.27
C ILE A 48 -36.02 54.41 -0.13
N ILE A 49 -36.67 54.39 -1.31
CA ILE A 49 -37.51 53.28 -1.77
C ILE A 49 -36.73 52.28 -2.66
N ASP A 50 -35.57 52.68 -3.21
CA ASP A 50 -34.81 51.95 -4.25
C ASP A 50 -35.64 51.67 -5.53
N ASP A 51 -36.50 52.61 -5.94
CA ASP A 51 -37.30 52.54 -7.19
C ASP A 51 -37.37 53.93 -7.86
N ASP A 52 -37.08 53.97 -9.17
CA ASP A 52 -37.02 55.21 -9.97
C ASP A 52 -38.40 55.67 -10.46
N ASN A 53 -39.43 54.82 -10.39
CA ASN A 53 -40.79 55.18 -10.81
C ASN A 53 -41.54 55.92 -9.69
N THR A 54 -41.25 57.22 -9.54
CA THR A 54 -41.94 58.06 -8.57
C THR A 54 -43.29 58.56 -9.12
N PRO A 55 -44.45 58.13 -8.58
CA PRO A 55 -45.71 58.83 -8.82
C PRO A 55 -45.67 60.22 -8.16
N SER A 56 -46.75 61.00 -8.33
CA SER A 56 -46.96 62.31 -7.70
C SER A 56 -46.26 62.44 -6.33
N ILE A 57 -45.44 63.48 -6.15
CA ILE A 57 -44.60 63.71 -4.95
C ILE A 57 -45.43 63.55 -3.65
N GLU A 58 -46.71 63.95 -3.66
CA GLU A 58 -47.59 63.83 -2.50
C GLU A 58 -47.91 62.38 -2.12
N GLU A 59 -48.11 61.50 -3.10
CA GLU A 59 -48.40 60.08 -2.88
C GLU A 59 -47.15 59.34 -2.42
N SER A 60 -46.01 59.66 -3.05
CA SER A 60 -44.70 59.14 -2.69
C SER A 60 -44.28 59.53 -1.26
N LEU A 61 -44.56 60.76 -0.81
CA LEU A 61 -44.31 61.17 0.59
C LEU A 61 -45.19 60.42 1.60
N ARG A 62 -46.42 60.06 1.24
CA ARG A 62 -47.30 59.23 2.11
C ARG A 62 -46.80 57.79 2.20
N LEU A 63 -46.32 57.22 1.10
CA LEU A 63 -45.75 55.88 1.08
C LEU A 63 -44.50 55.76 1.96
N VAL A 64 -43.64 56.80 1.98
CA VAL A 64 -42.46 56.86 2.85
C VAL A 64 -42.83 57.19 4.30
N GLY A 65 -44.08 57.58 4.58
CA GLY A 65 -44.58 57.86 5.92
C GLY A 65 -44.19 59.24 6.46
N CYS A 66 -43.98 60.23 5.59
CA CYS A 66 -43.61 61.58 6.01
C CYS A 66 -44.75 62.21 6.83
N PRO A 67 -44.47 62.75 8.04
CA PRO A 67 -45.51 63.32 8.91
C PRO A 67 -46.01 64.70 8.46
N HIS A 68 -45.39 65.29 7.43
CA HIS A 68 -45.67 66.64 6.96
C HIS A 68 -46.40 66.62 5.61
N LEU A 69 -47.50 67.38 5.51
CA LEU A 69 -48.35 67.45 4.31
C LEU A 69 -47.79 68.47 3.32
N LEU A 70 -47.28 67.97 2.20
CA LEU A 70 -46.82 68.79 1.08
C LEU A 70 -47.80 68.66 -0.10
N ARG A 71 -48.34 69.78 -0.58
CA ARG A 71 -49.19 69.84 -1.78
C ARG A 71 -48.39 70.42 -2.94
N HIS A 72 -48.78 70.08 -4.17
CA HIS A 72 -48.12 70.59 -5.38
C HIS A 72 -48.11 72.13 -5.45
N SER A 73 -49.16 72.79 -4.96
CA SER A 73 -49.22 74.25 -4.85
C SER A 73 -48.12 74.84 -3.98
N HIS A 74 -47.76 74.20 -2.86
CA HIS A 74 -46.71 74.68 -1.96
C HIS A 74 -45.31 74.61 -2.59
N ILE A 75 -45.10 73.69 -3.54
CA ILE A 75 -43.84 73.59 -4.31
C ILE A 75 -43.79 74.67 -5.39
N GLN A 76 -44.92 74.92 -6.05
CA GLN A 76 -45.02 75.93 -7.11
C GLN A 76 -44.92 77.36 -6.57
N ASP A 77 -45.54 77.61 -5.41
CA ASP A 77 -45.55 78.91 -4.72
C ASP A 77 -44.32 79.13 -3.81
N LEU A 78 -43.39 78.17 -3.79
CA LEU A 78 -42.14 78.22 -3.01
C LEU A 78 -42.38 78.53 -1.53
N ASP A 79 -43.37 77.85 -0.93
CA ASP A 79 -43.72 78.00 0.47
C ASP A 79 -42.66 77.34 1.37
N THR A 80 -41.71 78.15 1.85
CA THR A 80 -40.55 77.66 2.61
C THR A 80 -40.94 77.10 3.98
N GLU A 81 -42.08 77.49 4.56
CA GLU A 81 -42.56 76.98 5.84
C GLU A 81 -43.07 75.53 5.73
N ALA A 82 -43.66 75.17 4.58
CA ALA A 82 -44.11 73.81 4.31
C ALA A 82 -42.98 72.90 3.78
N LEU A 83 -42.04 73.47 3.00
CA LEU A 83 -40.96 72.70 2.35
C LEU A 83 -39.83 72.31 3.32
N PHE A 84 -39.44 73.19 4.24
CA PHE A 84 -38.29 72.97 5.10
C PHE A 84 -38.42 71.73 6.01
N PRO A 85 -39.55 71.50 6.71
CA PRO A 85 -39.71 70.33 7.58
C PRO A 85 -39.69 69.00 6.81
N VAL A 86 -40.25 68.97 5.59
CA VAL A 86 -40.29 67.79 4.73
C VAL A 86 -38.86 67.41 4.30
N ILE A 87 -38.08 68.39 3.85
CA ILE A 87 -36.73 68.17 3.36
C ILE A 87 -35.78 67.81 4.50
N GLN A 88 -35.88 68.49 5.63
CA GLN A 88 -35.10 68.14 6.82
C GLN A 88 -35.38 66.70 7.29
N TRP A 89 -36.64 66.28 7.25
CA TRP A 89 -37.03 64.91 7.59
C TRP A 89 -36.47 63.88 6.58
N LEU A 90 -36.57 64.16 5.28
CA LEU A 90 -36.00 63.29 4.24
C LEU A 90 -34.49 63.15 4.39
N THR A 91 -33.78 64.25 4.64
CA THR A 91 -32.34 64.29 4.89
C THR A 91 -31.94 63.42 6.08
N SER A 92 -32.62 63.53 7.22
CA SER A 92 -32.34 62.70 8.40
C SER A 92 -32.66 61.21 8.17
N ARG A 93 -33.71 60.91 7.39
CA ARG A 93 -34.10 59.53 7.09
C ARG A 93 -33.10 58.84 6.16
N LEU A 94 -32.59 59.54 5.16
CA LEU A 94 -31.55 59.04 4.25
C LEU A 94 -30.24 58.73 4.98
N GLN A 95 -29.79 59.64 5.84
CA GLN A 95 -28.58 59.43 6.65
C GLN A 95 -28.70 58.19 7.56
N SER A 96 -29.88 57.96 8.16
CA SER A 96 -30.13 56.77 8.98
C SER A 96 -30.14 55.47 8.17
N ASN A 97 -30.63 55.48 6.93
CA ASN A 97 -30.65 54.29 6.07
C ASN A 97 -29.25 53.93 5.55
N GLN A 98 -28.42 54.94 5.24
CA GLN A 98 -27.06 54.73 4.75
C GLN A 98 -26.16 54.11 5.85
N GLN A 99 -26.29 54.59 7.09
CA GLN A 99 -25.58 54.01 8.24
C GLN A 99 -25.94 52.54 8.48
N ASN A 100 -27.23 52.16 8.35
CA ASN A 100 -27.67 50.78 8.55
C ASN A 100 -27.20 49.83 7.44
N ARG A 101 -27.13 50.29 6.19
CA ARG A 101 -26.62 49.45 5.08
C ARG A 101 -25.12 49.22 5.17
N ASP A 102 -24.35 50.23 5.57
CA ASP A 102 -22.89 50.11 5.69
C ASP A 102 -22.49 49.18 6.85
N ASP A 103 -23.24 49.21 7.97
CA ASP A 103 -22.99 48.33 9.12
C ASP A 103 -23.38 46.85 8.83
N GLU A 104 -24.50 46.59 8.14
CA GLU A 104 -24.92 45.21 7.81
C GLU A 104 -24.00 44.51 6.80
N VAL A 105 -23.50 45.25 5.80
CA VAL A 105 -22.59 44.70 4.77
C VAL A 105 -21.21 44.41 5.33
N CYS A 106 -20.65 45.33 6.15
CA CYS A 106 -19.34 45.11 6.78
C CYS A 106 -19.35 43.97 7.82
N HIS A 107 -20.46 43.72 8.51
CA HIS A 107 -20.57 42.58 9.42
C HIS A 107 -20.70 41.25 8.65
N ALA A 108 -21.47 41.22 7.57
CA ALA A 108 -21.68 40.01 6.78
C ALA A 108 -20.40 39.53 6.07
N GLU A 109 -19.66 40.43 5.41
CA GLU A 109 -18.44 40.07 4.66
C GLU A 109 -17.32 39.53 5.58
N ASN A 110 -17.13 40.14 6.75
CA ASN A 110 -16.14 39.67 7.73
C ASN A 110 -16.51 38.31 8.32
N THR A 111 -17.79 38.03 8.57
CA THR A 111 -18.22 36.71 9.05
C THR A 111 -18.05 35.60 8.01
N ILE A 112 -18.30 35.90 6.73
CA ILE A 112 -18.16 34.91 5.65
C ILE A 112 -16.68 34.54 5.43
N GLU A 113 -15.76 35.52 5.41
CA GLU A 113 -14.33 35.22 5.30
C GLU A 113 -13.78 34.46 6.51
N GLU A 114 -14.24 34.76 7.73
CA GLU A 114 -13.78 34.08 8.93
C GLU A 114 -14.31 32.63 9.01
N ASP A 115 -15.55 32.41 8.55
CA ASP A 115 -16.15 31.08 8.48
C ASP A 115 -15.52 30.21 7.37
N GLU A 116 -15.16 30.79 6.22
CA GLU A 116 -14.43 30.08 5.16
C GLU A 116 -13.00 29.68 5.59
N ARG A 117 -12.30 30.56 6.32
CA ARG A 117 -10.99 30.24 6.90
C ARG A 117 -11.10 29.18 8.00
N LYS A 118 -12.10 29.25 8.87
CA LYS A 118 -12.38 28.23 9.88
C LYS A 118 -12.68 26.87 9.24
N ALA A 119 -13.55 26.83 8.23
CA ALA A 119 -13.86 25.60 7.49
C ALA A 119 -12.63 24.99 6.81
N SER A 120 -11.75 25.83 6.25
CA SER A 120 -10.48 25.37 5.65
C SER A 120 -9.49 24.81 6.66
N ILE A 121 -9.39 25.42 7.85
CA ILE A 121 -8.54 24.93 8.95
C ILE A 121 -9.09 23.61 9.48
N GLU A 122 -10.40 23.49 9.67
CA GLU A 122 -11.06 22.28 10.16
C GLU A 122 -10.95 21.12 9.16
N ALA A 123 -10.99 21.41 7.85
CA ALA A 123 -10.73 20.43 6.81
C ALA A 123 -9.26 19.96 6.77
N LEU A 124 -8.31 20.86 7.00
CA LEU A 124 -6.88 20.52 7.07
C LEU A 124 -6.54 19.75 8.34
N SER A 125 -7.13 20.10 9.50
CA SER A 125 -6.95 19.34 10.74
C SER A 125 -7.54 17.95 10.62
N GLY A 126 -8.72 17.80 10.02
CA GLY A 126 -9.31 16.49 9.73
C GLY A 126 -8.42 15.59 8.86
N LYS A 127 -7.79 16.15 7.82
CA LYS A 127 -6.82 15.41 6.98
C LYS A 127 -5.56 15.03 7.75
N LEU A 128 -5.07 15.91 8.63
CA LEU A 128 -3.91 15.62 9.48
C LEU A 128 -4.21 14.50 10.47
N ASP A 129 -5.39 14.50 11.08
CA ASP A 129 -5.86 13.48 12.00
C ASP A 129 -6.03 12.12 11.30
N GLU A 130 -6.58 12.13 10.09
CA GLU A 130 -6.70 10.91 9.27
C GLU A 130 -5.33 10.34 8.91
N LEU A 131 -4.37 11.19 8.54
CA LEU A 131 -3.00 10.78 8.22
C LEU A 131 -2.27 10.26 9.46
N ASN A 132 -2.46 10.89 10.62
CA ASN A 132 -1.96 10.41 11.91
C ASN A 132 -2.58 9.07 12.30
N HIS A 133 -3.88 8.88 12.08
CA HIS A 133 -4.56 7.61 12.34
C HIS A 133 -4.03 6.49 11.44
N ARG A 134 -3.81 6.77 10.14
CA ARG A 134 -3.18 5.82 9.21
C ARG A 134 -1.75 5.48 9.62
N LYS A 135 -0.95 6.48 10.00
CA LYS A 135 0.42 6.26 10.51
C LYS A 135 0.41 5.37 11.76
N MET A 136 -0.49 5.61 12.71
CA MET A 136 -0.64 4.81 13.92
C MET A 136 -1.06 3.37 13.61
N ASN A 137 -1.99 3.17 12.66
CA ASN A 137 -2.41 1.85 12.23
C ASN A 137 -1.27 1.06 11.57
N VAL A 138 -0.49 1.71 10.70
CA VAL A 138 0.69 1.10 10.07
C VAL A 138 1.74 0.74 11.13
N ALA A 139 2.02 1.62 12.10
CA ALA A 139 2.94 1.34 13.19
C ALA A 139 2.49 0.12 14.01
N LYS A 140 1.21 0.06 14.39
CA LYS A 140 0.64 -1.08 15.13
C LYS A 140 0.71 -2.40 14.34
N GLN A 141 0.50 -2.35 13.02
CA GLN A 141 0.66 -3.52 12.16
C GLN A 141 2.13 -3.97 12.10
N LEU A 142 3.06 -3.03 12.09
CA LEU A 142 4.50 -3.29 12.09
C LEU A 142 4.95 -3.93 13.41
N ASP A 143 4.46 -3.43 14.55
CA ASP A 143 4.71 -3.98 15.87
C ASP A 143 4.16 -5.41 15.99
N ASN A 144 2.94 -5.67 15.52
CA ASN A 144 2.35 -7.01 15.49
C ASN A 144 3.16 -8.00 14.61
N LEU A 145 3.69 -7.54 13.47
CA LEU A 145 4.55 -8.36 12.62
C LEU A 145 5.89 -8.66 13.30
N GLN A 146 6.44 -7.67 14.02
CA GLN A 146 7.68 -7.81 14.77
C GLN A 146 7.52 -8.78 15.96
N GLU A 147 6.39 -8.72 16.67
CA GLU A 147 6.07 -9.65 17.76
C GLU A 147 5.86 -11.09 17.25
N ARG A 148 5.20 -11.26 16.09
CA ARG A 148 5.06 -12.57 15.44
C ARG A 148 6.41 -13.16 15.02
N LEU A 149 7.32 -12.33 14.51
CA LEU A 149 8.68 -12.75 14.15
C LEU A 149 9.50 -13.19 15.38
N ASN A 150 9.33 -12.52 16.51
CA ASN A 150 10.02 -12.87 17.77
C ASN A 150 9.51 -14.19 18.38
N ASN A 151 8.21 -14.49 18.24
CA ASN A 151 7.58 -15.69 18.81
C ASN A 151 7.89 -16.99 18.05
N GLU A 152 8.29 -16.92 16.78
CA GLU A 152 8.56 -18.09 15.93
C GLU A 152 9.99 -18.67 16.09
N GLY A 153 10.79 -18.20 17.06
CA GLY A 153 12.09 -18.79 17.43
C GLY A 153 13.22 -18.56 16.42
N ALA A 154 12.97 -17.75 15.39
CA ALA A 154 13.90 -17.39 14.32
C ALA A 154 14.60 -16.04 14.58
N ASP A 155 14.80 -15.66 15.84
CA ASP A 155 15.13 -14.28 16.22
C ASP A 155 16.47 -13.82 15.61
N SER A 156 17.49 -14.69 15.58
CA SER A 156 18.81 -14.34 15.00
C SER A 156 18.82 -14.30 13.46
N THR A 157 18.05 -15.14 12.79
CA THR A 157 18.00 -15.20 11.32
C THR A 157 17.09 -14.11 10.75
N SER A 158 15.94 -13.86 11.41
CA SER A 158 15.01 -12.79 11.05
C SER A 158 15.63 -11.41 11.28
N GLN A 159 16.30 -11.17 12.40
CA GLN A 159 17.03 -9.91 12.63
C GLN A 159 18.15 -9.70 11.61
N LYS A 160 18.86 -10.77 11.23
CA LYS A 160 19.87 -10.71 10.17
C LYS A 160 19.26 -10.38 8.80
N LEU A 161 18.09 -10.93 8.49
CA LEU A 161 17.36 -10.63 7.26
C LEU A 161 16.88 -9.18 7.21
N ILE A 162 16.35 -8.66 8.33
CA ILE A 162 15.92 -7.27 8.46
C ILE A 162 17.12 -6.33 8.28
N SER A 163 18.24 -6.62 8.94
CA SER A 163 19.49 -5.87 8.78
C SER A 163 19.98 -5.86 7.33
N LEU A 164 19.94 -7.01 6.66
CA LEU A 164 20.28 -7.12 5.24
C LEU A 164 19.32 -6.33 4.35
N MET A 165 18.01 -6.38 4.59
CA MET A 165 17.01 -5.60 3.84
C MET A 165 17.21 -4.10 4.00
N VAL A 166 17.52 -3.62 5.21
CA VAL A 166 17.85 -2.22 5.45
C VAL A 166 19.11 -1.84 4.66
N SER A 167 20.16 -2.66 4.73
CA SER A 167 21.39 -2.41 3.97
C SER A 167 21.18 -2.39 2.45
N LEU A 168 20.29 -3.24 1.92
CA LEU A 168 19.93 -3.25 0.50
C LEU A 168 19.21 -1.96 0.10
N LYS A 169 18.26 -1.49 0.90
CA LYS A 169 17.57 -0.21 0.62
C LYS A 169 18.51 0.99 0.70
N ASP A 170 19.48 0.95 1.60
CA ASP A 170 20.47 2.02 1.71
C ASP A 170 21.43 2.00 0.51
N LEU A 171 21.83 0.82 0.03
CA LEU A 171 22.59 0.66 -1.21
C LEU A 171 21.81 1.14 -2.44
N GLU A 172 20.53 0.80 -2.55
CA GLU A 172 19.65 1.25 -3.64
C GLU A 172 19.53 2.79 -3.67
N LYS A 173 19.41 3.42 -2.50
CA LYS A 173 19.42 4.89 -2.41
C LYS A 173 20.77 5.48 -2.82
N GLN A 174 21.89 4.85 -2.41
CA GLN A 174 23.23 5.28 -2.78
C GLN A 174 23.45 5.14 -4.30
N GLU A 175 22.97 4.07 -4.92
CA GLU A 175 23.02 3.86 -6.36
C GLU A 175 22.24 4.94 -7.11
N ASN A 176 20.99 5.20 -6.70
CA ASN A 176 20.17 6.25 -7.30
C ASN A 176 20.79 7.65 -7.15
N TYR A 177 21.35 7.96 -5.99
CA TYR A 177 22.10 9.21 -5.77
C TYR A 177 23.32 9.29 -6.69
N PHE A 178 24.09 8.21 -6.80
CA PHE A 178 25.27 8.14 -7.65
C PHE A 178 24.92 8.33 -9.14
N LEU A 179 23.83 7.70 -9.61
CA LEU A 179 23.35 7.86 -10.98
C LEU A 179 22.94 9.31 -11.27
N SER A 180 22.18 9.93 -10.37
CA SER A 180 21.77 11.33 -10.51
C SER A 180 22.97 12.28 -10.52
N ASN A 181 23.97 12.04 -9.65
CA ASN A 181 25.19 12.84 -9.59
C ASN A 181 26.01 12.69 -10.87
N ARG A 182 26.17 11.45 -11.37
CA ARG A 182 26.85 11.16 -12.64
C ARG A 182 26.21 11.91 -13.81
N ASP A 183 24.88 11.90 -13.89
CA ASP A 183 24.16 12.54 -14.99
C ASP A 183 24.29 14.08 -14.94
N SER A 184 24.35 14.67 -13.74
CA SER A 184 24.65 16.10 -13.54
C SER A 184 26.08 16.43 -13.97
N GLU A 185 27.08 15.73 -13.42
CA GLU A 185 28.50 15.94 -13.75
C GLU A 185 28.77 15.74 -15.25
N HIS A 186 28.16 14.72 -15.86
CA HIS A 186 28.27 14.50 -17.30
C HIS A 186 27.70 15.68 -18.10
N SER A 187 26.55 16.22 -17.69
CA SER A 187 25.92 17.37 -18.37
C SER A 187 26.77 18.64 -18.23
N GLU A 188 27.38 18.86 -17.06
CA GLU A 188 28.29 19.98 -16.81
C GLU A 188 29.55 19.89 -17.67
N LEU A 189 30.22 18.74 -17.69
CA LEU A 189 31.40 18.51 -18.53
C LEU A 189 31.08 18.60 -20.03
N GLN A 190 29.92 18.10 -20.44
CA GLN A 190 29.45 18.22 -21.83
C GLN A 190 29.26 19.70 -22.22
N ALA A 191 28.70 20.52 -21.33
CA ALA A 191 28.53 21.95 -21.55
C ALA A 191 29.87 22.68 -21.63
N GLU A 192 30.83 22.33 -20.77
CA GLU A 192 32.18 22.89 -20.77
C GLU A 192 32.94 22.54 -22.07
N ILE A 193 32.84 21.28 -22.53
CA ILE A 193 33.39 20.85 -23.83
C ILE A 193 32.77 21.67 -24.97
N SER A 194 31.44 21.81 -25.01
CA SER A 194 30.75 22.60 -26.03
C SER A 194 31.10 24.10 -25.99
N GLU A 195 31.43 24.64 -24.82
CA GLU A 195 31.91 26.02 -24.69
C GLU A 195 33.35 26.18 -25.20
N LEU A 196 34.23 25.23 -24.87
CA LEU A 196 35.62 25.19 -25.35
C LEU A 196 35.69 25.00 -26.87
N GLU A 197 34.88 24.11 -27.43
CA GLU A 197 34.75 23.91 -28.89
C GLU A 197 34.31 25.21 -29.59
N ARG A 198 33.41 25.99 -28.97
CA ARG A 198 32.96 27.29 -29.48
C ARG A 198 34.06 28.36 -29.39
N LYS A 199 34.87 28.36 -28.33
CA LYS A 199 36.03 29.25 -28.18
C LYS A 199 37.10 28.94 -29.22
N ILE A 200 37.41 27.66 -29.45
CA ILE A 200 38.36 27.21 -30.47
C ILE A 200 37.89 27.59 -31.89
N ALA A 201 36.58 27.52 -32.16
CA ALA A 201 36.02 27.93 -33.44
C ALA A 201 36.06 29.46 -33.68
N ASN A 202 36.13 30.26 -32.61
CA ASN A 202 36.08 31.72 -32.66
C ASN A 202 37.47 32.39 -32.57
N ASP A 203 38.43 31.77 -31.87
CA ASP A 203 39.80 32.29 -31.70
C ASP A 203 40.79 31.50 -32.58
N SER A 204 40.92 31.88 -33.86
CA SER A 204 41.89 31.25 -34.77
C SER A 204 43.29 31.85 -34.72
N ASP A 205 43.51 32.96 -34.01
CA ASP A 205 44.78 33.67 -33.98
C ASP A 205 45.15 34.08 -32.55
N ASN A 206 45.80 33.20 -31.79
CA ASN A 206 46.75 33.59 -30.74
C ASN A 206 47.70 32.41 -30.43
N MET A 207 48.94 32.58 -30.87
CA MET A 207 50.08 31.75 -30.51
C MET A 207 50.63 32.19 -29.16
N GLU A 208 51.11 31.22 -28.37
CA GLU A 208 51.83 31.33 -27.08
C GLU A 208 51.01 31.00 -25.82
N LEU A 209 50.75 29.70 -25.60
CA LEU A 209 50.62 29.13 -24.24
C LEU A 209 50.92 27.61 -24.15
N PRO A 210 52.03 27.05 -24.70
CA PRO A 210 52.15 25.59 -24.85
C PRO A 210 52.43 24.85 -23.53
N ASP A 211 53.33 25.35 -22.68
CA ASP A 211 53.87 24.55 -21.57
C ASP A 211 52.91 24.37 -20.38
N GLU A 212 52.13 25.40 -20.03
CA GLU A 212 51.15 25.33 -18.94
C GLU A 212 49.90 24.52 -19.34
N LEU A 213 49.54 24.57 -20.64
CA LEU A 213 48.51 23.72 -21.23
C LEU A 213 48.96 22.25 -21.29
N HIS A 214 50.21 21.99 -21.65
CA HIS A 214 50.77 20.64 -21.63
C HIS A 214 50.85 20.06 -20.22
N HIS A 215 51.21 20.87 -19.21
CA HIS A 215 51.22 20.42 -17.82
C HIS A 215 49.80 20.08 -17.32
N SER A 216 48.82 20.95 -17.56
CA SER A 216 47.42 20.71 -17.17
C SER A 216 46.81 19.51 -17.89
N PHE A 217 47.11 19.31 -19.18
CA PHE A 217 46.68 18.13 -19.93
C PHE A 217 47.32 16.84 -19.40
N SER A 218 48.60 16.89 -19.02
CA SER A 218 49.29 15.77 -18.38
C SER A 218 48.65 15.43 -17.03
N GLU A 219 48.34 16.43 -16.20
CA GLU A 219 47.69 16.24 -14.90
C GLU A 219 46.29 15.62 -15.06
N LEU A 220 45.51 16.09 -16.04
CA LEU A 220 44.19 15.54 -16.35
C LEU A 220 44.29 14.10 -16.86
N THR A 221 45.31 13.80 -17.68
CA THR A 221 45.59 12.45 -18.17
C THR A 221 45.96 11.50 -17.02
N GLU A 222 46.73 11.97 -16.04
CA GLU A 222 47.05 11.21 -14.84
C GLU A 222 45.80 10.94 -13.97
N LYS A 223 44.93 11.95 -13.78
CA LYS A 223 43.64 11.79 -13.09
C LYS A 223 42.75 10.75 -13.78
N VAL A 224 42.63 10.81 -15.11
CA VAL A 224 41.87 9.82 -15.90
C VAL A 224 42.48 8.43 -15.74
N ASN A 225 43.80 8.29 -15.79
CA ASN A 225 44.47 7.01 -15.59
C ASN A 225 44.27 6.46 -14.17
N LEU A 226 44.23 7.32 -13.15
CA LEU A 226 43.91 6.94 -11.78
C LEU A 226 42.48 6.40 -11.66
N VAL A 227 41.50 7.11 -12.23
CA VAL A 227 40.09 6.67 -12.25
C VAL A 227 39.93 5.35 -13.02
N LYS A 228 40.59 5.20 -14.17
CA LYS A 228 40.62 3.92 -14.92
C LYS A 228 41.18 2.76 -14.09
N LYS A 229 42.24 2.99 -13.29
CA LYS A 229 42.78 1.99 -12.36
C LYS A 229 41.76 1.60 -11.29
N GLN A 230 41.08 2.58 -10.69
CA GLN A 230 40.04 2.34 -9.69
C GLN A 230 38.85 1.56 -10.28
N LEU A 231 38.39 1.92 -11.48
CA LEU A 231 37.33 1.20 -12.19
C LEU A 231 37.74 -0.25 -12.48
N THR A 232 38.99 -0.46 -12.93
CA THR A 232 39.50 -1.81 -13.18
C THR A 232 39.54 -2.64 -11.91
N ALA A 233 39.90 -2.05 -10.77
CA ALA A 233 39.85 -2.73 -9.47
C ALA A 233 38.40 -3.13 -9.11
N ARG A 234 37.44 -2.20 -9.25
CA ARG A 234 36.01 -2.49 -9.00
C ARG A 234 35.44 -3.57 -9.91
N LEU A 235 35.79 -3.58 -11.20
CA LEU A 235 35.37 -4.63 -12.13
C LEU A 235 35.90 -6.01 -11.73
N ARG A 236 37.15 -6.09 -11.21
CA ARG A 236 37.68 -7.36 -10.68
C ARG A 236 36.90 -7.82 -9.46
N ASP A 237 36.53 -6.90 -8.56
CA ASP A 237 35.70 -7.20 -7.39
C ASP A 237 34.32 -7.74 -7.81
N ILE A 238 33.66 -7.09 -8.77
CA ILE A 238 32.36 -7.53 -9.31
C ILE A 238 32.48 -8.94 -9.90
N VAL A 239 33.47 -9.19 -10.76
CA VAL A 239 33.68 -10.52 -11.35
C VAL A 239 33.98 -11.58 -10.29
N ALA A 240 34.68 -11.24 -9.22
CA ALA A 240 34.91 -12.15 -8.11
C ALA A 240 33.60 -12.53 -7.39
N VAL A 241 32.71 -11.56 -7.15
CA VAL A 241 31.38 -11.81 -6.57
C VAL A 241 30.50 -12.61 -7.52
N THR A 242 30.46 -12.28 -8.82
CA THR A 242 29.69 -13.04 -9.81
C THR A 242 30.12 -14.49 -9.87
N ARG A 243 31.43 -14.78 -9.84
CA ARG A 243 31.93 -16.16 -9.76
C ARG A 243 31.49 -16.88 -8.48
N GLN A 244 31.45 -16.18 -7.34
CA GLN A 244 30.93 -16.78 -6.11
C GLN A 244 29.44 -17.11 -6.21
N ILE A 245 28.66 -16.27 -6.90
CA ILE A 245 27.23 -16.51 -7.17
C ILE A 245 27.07 -17.69 -8.14
N ASP A 246 27.86 -17.74 -9.22
CA ASP A 246 27.80 -18.82 -10.21
C ASP A 246 28.21 -20.19 -9.63
N ASN A 247 29.03 -20.20 -8.57
CA ASN A 247 29.36 -21.43 -7.84
C ASN A 247 28.19 -21.97 -7.01
N LEU A 248 27.12 -21.19 -6.80
CA LEU A 248 25.93 -21.66 -6.10
C LEU A 248 25.01 -22.38 -7.09
N PRO A 249 24.53 -23.59 -6.76
CA PRO A 249 23.67 -24.33 -7.66
C PRO A 249 22.37 -23.57 -7.90
N CYS A 250 22.04 -23.42 -9.18
CA CYS A 250 20.82 -22.73 -9.59
C CYS A 250 19.57 -23.58 -9.25
N GLN A 251 18.40 -22.95 -9.25
CA GLN A 251 17.14 -23.64 -8.93
C GLN A 251 16.89 -24.86 -9.82
N SER A 252 17.27 -24.81 -11.10
CA SER A 252 17.17 -25.96 -12.00
C SER A 252 18.12 -27.11 -11.63
N GLU A 253 19.34 -26.82 -11.19
CA GLU A 253 20.29 -27.84 -10.71
C GLU A 253 19.80 -28.49 -9.42
N LEU A 254 19.26 -27.70 -8.49
CA LEU A 254 18.65 -28.23 -7.27
C LEU A 254 17.52 -29.21 -7.58
N ILE A 255 16.63 -28.87 -8.54
CA ILE A 255 15.55 -29.77 -8.98
C ILE A 255 16.11 -31.04 -9.64
N GLN A 256 17.20 -30.93 -10.41
CA GLN A 256 17.86 -32.09 -11.00
C GLN A 256 18.45 -33.01 -9.92
N TYR A 257 19.12 -32.43 -8.91
CA TYR A 257 19.64 -33.19 -7.78
C TYR A 257 18.54 -33.85 -6.97
N GLU A 258 17.43 -33.16 -6.71
CA GLU A 258 16.27 -33.72 -6.00
C GLU A 258 15.70 -34.93 -6.74
N ARG A 259 15.52 -34.83 -8.07
CA ARG A 259 15.08 -35.96 -8.90
C ARG A 259 16.08 -37.11 -8.84
N ARG A 260 17.38 -36.80 -8.99
CA ARG A 260 18.43 -37.83 -8.98
C ARG A 260 18.53 -38.55 -7.64
N LEU A 261 18.39 -37.83 -6.53
CA LEU A 261 18.35 -38.39 -5.18
C LEU A 261 17.11 -39.26 -4.98
N SER A 262 15.95 -38.83 -5.49
CA SER A 262 14.71 -39.62 -5.44
C SER A 262 14.82 -40.93 -6.22
N GLU A 263 15.42 -40.89 -7.42
CA GLU A 263 15.72 -42.09 -8.21
C GLU A 263 16.68 -43.03 -7.49
N LEU A 264 17.77 -42.49 -6.92
CA LEU A 264 18.74 -43.28 -6.18
C LEU A 264 18.08 -43.94 -4.96
N TYR A 265 17.24 -43.20 -4.24
CA TYR A 265 16.50 -43.74 -3.10
C TYR A 265 15.57 -44.88 -3.51
N ALA A 266 14.87 -44.75 -4.63
CA ALA A 266 14.03 -45.82 -5.18
C ALA A 266 14.86 -47.07 -5.53
N GLN A 267 16.05 -46.90 -6.11
CA GLN A 267 16.96 -48.02 -6.42
C GLN A 267 17.46 -48.72 -5.15
N ILE A 268 17.92 -47.95 -4.14
CA ILE A 268 18.36 -48.47 -2.85
C ILE A 268 17.23 -49.24 -2.17
N GLN A 269 16.02 -48.67 -2.16
CA GLN A 269 14.85 -49.33 -1.57
C GLN A 269 14.49 -50.62 -2.32
N GLY A 270 14.60 -50.63 -3.66
CA GLY A 270 14.43 -51.82 -4.49
C GLY A 270 15.43 -52.93 -4.13
N LYS A 271 16.72 -52.60 -4.06
CA LYS A 271 17.78 -53.55 -3.65
C LYS A 271 17.57 -54.07 -2.24
N HIS A 272 17.24 -53.20 -1.30
CA HIS A 272 16.95 -53.59 0.07
C HIS A 272 15.74 -54.54 0.18
N ARG A 273 14.67 -54.31 -0.59
CA ARG A 273 13.54 -55.26 -0.69
C ARG A 273 13.99 -56.61 -1.28
N GLN A 274 14.83 -56.60 -2.31
CA GLN A 274 15.37 -57.81 -2.91
C GLN A 274 16.24 -58.59 -1.91
N THR A 275 17.14 -57.93 -1.21
CA THR A 275 17.97 -58.52 -0.16
C THR A 275 17.13 -59.16 0.94
N ARG A 276 16.09 -58.46 1.42
CA ARG A 276 15.15 -59.03 2.41
C ARG A 276 14.46 -60.30 1.89
N LYS A 277 14.03 -60.33 0.63
CA LYS A 277 13.45 -61.54 0.02
C LYS A 277 14.45 -62.69 0.01
N TYR A 278 15.71 -62.44 -0.38
CA TYR A 278 16.74 -63.48 -0.38
C TYR A 278 17.00 -64.03 1.03
N TYR A 279 17.11 -63.18 2.04
CA TYR A 279 17.27 -63.64 3.42
C TYR A 279 16.05 -64.42 3.92
N ALA A 280 14.83 -63.98 3.60
CA ALA A 280 13.62 -64.71 3.97
C ALA A 280 13.58 -66.11 3.34
N THR A 281 13.87 -66.21 2.03
CA THR A 281 13.94 -67.50 1.34
C THR A 281 15.05 -68.37 1.89
N TYR A 282 16.23 -67.80 2.16
CA TYR A 282 17.35 -68.53 2.75
C TYR A 282 16.99 -69.10 4.12
N ASN A 283 16.40 -68.29 5.01
CA ASN A 283 15.98 -68.73 6.34
C ASN A 283 14.91 -69.83 6.26
N ALA A 284 13.92 -69.70 5.36
CA ALA A 284 12.91 -70.73 5.15
C ALA A 284 13.52 -72.05 4.65
N LEU A 285 14.46 -71.99 3.70
CA LEU A 285 15.18 -73.17 3.22
C LEU A 285 16.06 -73.80 4.30
N LEU A 286 16.68 -72.97 5.17
CA LEU A 286 17.46 -73.43 6.30
C LEU A 286 16.59 -74.17 7.32
N GLU A 287 15.42 -73.62 7.66
CA GLU A 287 14.44 -74.27 8.55
C GLU A 287 13.94 -75.59 7.96
N ILE A 288 13.62 -75.63 6.66
CA ILE A 288 13.24 -76.88 5.97
C ILE A 288 14.37 -77.91 6.05
N LYS A 289 15.62 -77.50 5.77
CA LYS A 289 16.79 -78.38 5.88
C LYS A 289 16.94 -78.95 7.30
N GLU A 290 16.80 -78.11 8.32
CA GLU A 290 16.86 -78.56 9.71
C GLU A 290 15.75 -79.54 10.07
N LEU A 291 14.52 -79.31 9.59
CA LEU A 291 13.40 -80.21 9.79
C LEU A 291 13.63 -81.56 9.08
N MET A 292 14.14 -81.54 7.84
CA MET A 292 14.49 -82.75 7.11
C MET A 292 15.60 -83.56 7.81
N LEU A 293 16.61 -82.89 8.39
CA LEU A 293 17.66 -83.56 9.17
C LEU A 293 17.09 -84.20 10.44
N LYS A 294 16.17 -83.49 11.13
CA LYS A 294 15.46 -84.04 12.29
C LYS A 294 14.63 -85.26 11.90
N GLU A 295 13.90 -85.22 10.79
CA GLU A 295 13.14 -86.36 10.28
C GLU A 295 14.04 -87.56 9.94
N THR A 296 15.17 -87.32 9.27
CA THR A 296 16.16 -88.37 8.98
C THR A 296 16.69 -89.00 10.27
N SER A 297 17.04 -88.19 11.28
CA SER A 297 17.49 -88.69 12.57
C SER A 297 16.42 -89.48 13.31
N LEU A 298 15.16 -89.06 13.22
CA LEU A 298 14.01 -89.72 13.83
C LEU A 298 13.76 -91.08 13.17
N LEU A 299 13.78 -91.14 11.83
CA LEU A 299 13.64 -92.38 11.07
C LEU A 299 14.75 -93.38 11.43
N ASN A 300 16.01 -92.92 11.50
CA ASN A 300 17.12 -93.77 11.93
C ASN A 300 16.93 -94.29 13.37
N SER A 301 16.42 -93.45 14.28
CA SER A 301 16.11 -93.87 15.66
C SER A 301 14.99 -94.91 15.71
N ILE A 302 13.93 -94.73 14.92
CA ILE A 302 12.83 -95.69 14.82
C ILE A 302 13.32 -97.03 14.27
N ILE A 303 14.17 -97.02 13.24
CA ILE A 303 14.74 -98.25 12.66
C ILE A 303 15.58 -99.00 13.69
N SER A 304 16.43 -98.31 14.47
CA SER A 304 17.22 -98.93 15.54
C SER A 304 16.33 -99.52 16.64
N GLN A 305 15.34 -98.75 17.12
CA GLN A 305 14.40 -99.21 18.15
C GLN A 305 13.56 -100.40 17.66
N PHE A 306 13.18 -100.42 16.38
CA PHE A 306 12.42 -101.51 15.78
C PHE A 306 13.18 -102.84 15.81
N GLN A 307 14.48 -102.81 15.45
CA GLN A 307 15.34 -104.00 15.47
C GLN A 307 15.46 -104.61 16.88
N GLU A 308 15.60 -103.78 17.90
CA GLU A 308 15.72 -104.23 19.30
C GLU A 308 14.38 -104.70 19.89
N ALA A 309 13.29 -103.98 19.58
CA ALA A 309 11.97 -104.21 20.16
C ALA A 309 11.24 -105.45 19.61
N PHE A 310 11.51 -105.86 18.36
CA PHE A 310 10.79 -106.98 17.73
C PHE A 310 11.05 -108.33 18.41
N SER A 311 12.22 -108.47 19.04
CA SER A 311 12.69 -109.68 19.72
C SER A 311 11.85 -110.08 20.96
N SER A 312 11.01 -109.19 21.48
CA SER A 312 10.21 -109.41 22.71
C SER A 312 8.80 -108.81 22.60
N ALA A 313 7.80 -109.46 23.22
CA ALA A 313 6.44 -108.93 23.29
C ALA A 313 6.35 -107.61 24.08
N ASP A 314 7.12 -107.48 25.16
CA ASP A 314 7.22 -106.25 25.96
C ASP A 314 7.91 -105.12 25.18
N GLY A 315 8.94 -105.47 24.38
CA GLY A 315 9.61 -104.54 23.46
C GLY A 315 8.65 -103.93 22.45
N ARG A 316 7.76 -104.74 21.85
CA ARG A 316 6.74 -104.27 20.91
C ARG A 316 5.77 -103.26 21.54
N VAL A 317 5.33 -103.48 22.79
CA VAL A 317 4.44 -102.53 23.50
C VAL A 317 5.15 -101.20 23.77
N LYS A 318 6.42 -101.25 24.19
CA LYS A 318 7.24 -100.04 24.42
C LYS A 318 7.47 -99.25 23.13
N LEU A 319 7.70 -99.92 22.01
CA LEU A 319 7.83 -99.27 20.70
C LEU A 319 6.55 -98.53 20.30
N VAL A 320 5.38 -99.14 20.49
CA VAL A 320 4.08 -98.50 20.21
C VAL A 320 3.91 -97.24 21.06
N HIS A 321 4.20 -97.32 22.36
CA HIS A 321 4.11 -96.15 23.25
C HIS A 321 5.09 -95.02 22.85
N SER A 322 6.30 -95.37 22.41
CA SER A 322 7.29 -94.42 21.88
C SER A 322 6.76 -93.70 20.62
N LEU A 323 6.22 -94.45 19.67
CA LEU A 323 5.63 -93.90 18.44
C LEU A 323 4.42 -92.99 18.74
N GLU A 324 3.53 -93.39 19.65
CA GLU A 324 2.42 -92.55 20.13
C GLU A 324 2.91 -91.24 20.77
N GLY A 325 4.02 -91.30 21.54
CA GLY A 325 4.69 -90.13 22.08
C GLY A 325 5.22 -89.19 21.00
N ILE A 326 5.88 -89.72 19.97
CA ILE A 326 6.40 -88.96 18.83
C ILE A 326 5.26 -88.28 18.07
N VAL A 327 4.18 -89.01 17.76
CA VAL A 327 3.02 -88.45 17.03
C VAL A 327 2.39 -87.30 17.83
N ARG A 328 2.14 -87.49 19.14
CA ARG A 328 1.62 -86.41 19.99
C ARG A 328 2.55 -85.20 20.05
N GLY A 329 3.85 -85.42 20.20
CA GLY A 329 4.84 -84.34 20.21
C GLY A 329 4.89 -83.56 18.89
N SER A 330 4.77 -84.25 17.76
CA SER A 330 4.69 -83.62 16.43
C SER A 330 3.39 -82.84 16.25
N GLN A 331 2.26 -83.38 16.70
CA GLN A 331 0.95 -82.70 16.64
C GLN A 331 0.95 -81.41 17.46
N GLN A 332 1.49 -81.42 18.68
CA GLN A 332 1.60 -80.23 19.53
C GLN A 332 2.49 -79.14 18.90
N LYS A 333 3.60 -79.53 18.26
CA LYS A 333 4.47 -78.58 17.54
C LYS A 333 3.75 -77.96 16.34
N LEU A 334 3.00 -78.76 15.58
CA LEU A 334 2.23 -78.30 14.44
C LEU A 334 1.19 -77.26 14.87
N GLU A 335 0.43 -77.55 15.93
CA GLU A 335 -0.59 -76.63 16.47
C GLU A 335 0.04 -75.30 16.92
N LYS A 336 1.19 -75.33 17.60
CA LYS A 336 1.92 -74.12 18.01
C LYS A 336 2.35 -73.27 16.81
N VAL A 337 2.85 -73.90 15.73
CA VAL A 337 3.24 -73.19 14.50
C VAL A 337 2.02 -72.61 13.79
N GLN A 338 0.91 -73.34 13.76
CA GLN A 338 -0.35 -72.86 13.17
C GLN A 338 -0.92 -71.64 13.89
N LEU A 339 -0.87 -71.63 15.23
CA LEU A 339 -1.29 -70.47 16.02
C LEU A 339 -0.41 -69.23 15.73
N GLY A 340 0.92 -69.40 15.71
CA GLY A 340 1.82 -68.31 15.36
C GLY A 340 1.60 -67.78 13.93
N LEU A 341 1.30 -68.67 12.97
CA LEU A 341 0.95 -68.25 11.61
C LEU A 341 -0.31 -67.37 11.59
N GLN A 342 -1.37 -67.74 12.32
CA GLN A 342 -2.60 -66.97 12.38
C GLN A 342 -2.39 -65.57 12.99
N GLU A 343 -1.55 -65.47 14.02
CA GLU A 343 -1.18 -64.19 14.64
C GLU A 343 -0.45 -63.27 13.64
N GLU A 344 0.56 -63.79 12.94
CA GLU A 344 1.30 -63.06 11.91
C GLU A 344 0.41 -62.65 10.72
N GLU A 345 -0.54 -63.51 10.31
CA GLU A 345 -1.50 -63.17 9.26
C GLU A 345 -2.41 -62.02 9.66
N LYS A 346 -2.85 -61.99 10.94
CA LYS A 346 -3.66 -60.89 11.47
C LYS A 346 -2.87 -59.58 11.46
N ILE A 347 -1.61 -59.61 11.91
CA ILE A 347 -0.71 -58.45 11.88
C ILE A 347 -0.51 -57.96 10.44
N ARG A 348 -0.21 -58.88 9.50
CA ARG A 348 -0.06 -58.55 8.07
C ARG A 348 -1.32 -57.87 7.50
N ASN A 349 -2.50 -58.39 7.83
CA ASN A 349 -3.77 -57.85 7.34
C ASN A 349 -4.05 -56.45 7.91
N ASP A 350 -3.76 -56.22 9.20
CA ASP A 350 -3.84 -54.89 9.82
C ASP A 350 -2.91 -53.88 9.12
N LEU A 351 -1.64 -54.24 8.97
CA LEU A 351 -0.64 -53.41 8.27
C LEU A 351 -1.07 -53.09 6.82
N LYS A 352 -1.63 -54.07 6.10
CA LYS A 352 -2.16 -53.87 4.74
C LYS A 352 -3.31 -52.88 4.73
N GLY A 353 -4.22 -52.95 5.71
CA GLY A 353 -5.32 -52.00 5.88
C GLY A 353 -4.82 -50.59 6.15
N ARG A 354 -3.90 -50.42 7.10
CA ARG A 354 -3.28 -49.12 7.42
C ARG A 354 -2.55 -48.50 6.24
N TYR A 355 -1.81 -49.32 5.48
CA TYR A 355 -1.15 -48.87 4.25
C TYR A 355 -2.16 -48.38 3.20
N ALA A 356 -3.25 -49.13 2.97
CA ALA A 356 -4.29 -48.73 2.04
C ALA A 356 -4.96 -47.39 2.44
N ALA A 357 -5.23 -47.19 3.73
CA ALA A 357 -5.77 -45.93 4.26
C ALA A 357 -4.81 -44.75 4.01
N ALA A 358 -3.53 -44.91 4.35
CA ALA A 358 -2.51 -43.87 4.15
C ALA A 358 -2.34 -43.50 2.66
N ILE A 359 -2.39 -44.48 1.75
CA ILE A 359 -2.38 -44.23 0.30
C ILE A 359 -3.64 -43.47 -0.15
N GLY A 360 -4.80 -43.78 0.44
CA GLY A 360 -6.04 -43.03 0.20
C GLY A 360 -5.91 -41.56 0.61
N GLU A 361 -5.36 -41.30 1.81
CA GLU A 361 -5.11 -39.94 2.30
C GLU A 361 -4.09 -39.19 1.43
N GLN A 362 -2.98 -39.84 1.05
CA GLN A 362 -1.99 -39.25 0.16
C GLN A 362 -2.62 -38.80 -1.17
N LYS A 363 -3.45 -39.66 -1.79
CA LYS A 363 -4.17 -39.31 -3.02
C LYS A 363 -5.11 -38.11 -2.82
N ARG A 364 -5.84 -38.08 -1.69
CA ARG A 364 -6.73 -36.97 -1.34
C ARG A 364 -5.94 -35.66 -1.20
N CYS A 365 -4.83 -35.66 -0.48
CA CYS A 365 -3.96 -34.49 -0.30
C CYS A 365 -3.41 -34.00 -1.64
N TYR A 366 -2.96 -34.91 -2.51
CA TYR A 366 -2.48 -34.56 -3.85
C TYR A 366 -3.58 -33.90 -4.70
N SER A 367 -4.80 -34.45 -4.69
CA SER A 367 -5.94 -33.85 -5.39
C SER A 367 -6.28 -32.45 -4.87
N LEU A 368 -6.26 -32.24 -3.56
CA LEU A 368 -6.49 -30.93 -2.94
C LEU A 368 -5.39 -29.92 -3.31
N ALA A 369 -4.12 -30.32 -3.25
CA ALA A 369 -3.00 -29.46 -3.63
C ALA A 369 -3.09 -29.04 -5.11
N LYS A 370 -3.46 -29.97 -6.01
CA LYS A 370 -3.66 -29.66 -7.43
C LYS A 370 -4.84 -28.72 -7.66
N ALA A 371 -5.94 -28.89 -6.93
CA ALA A 371 -7.08 -27.98 -6.98
C ALA A 371 -6.72 -26.59 -6.47
N PHE A 372 -5.96 -26.50 -5.36
CA PHE A 372 -5.45 -25.25 -4.83
C PHE A 372 -4.55 -24.53 -5.83
N GLN A 373 -3.58 -25.23 -6.44
CA GLN A 373 -2.70 -24.67 -7.46
C GLN A 373 -3.50 -24.10 -8.65
N ALA A 374 -4.56 -24.79 -9.09
CA ALA A 374 -5.42 -24.29 -10.15
C ALA A 374 -6.18 -23.01 -9.76
N GLN A 375 -6.62 -22.88 -8.50
CA GLN A 375 -7.24 -21.64 -8.00
C GLN A 375 -6.22 -20.50 -7.88
N CYS A 376 -4.99 -20.77 -7.42
CA CYS A 376 -3.93 -19.77 -7.39
C CYS A 376 -3.62 -19.23 -8.79
N ALA A 377 -3.47 -20.11 -9.78
CA ALA A 377 -3.24 -19.71 -11.17
C ALA A 377 -4.43 -18.89 -11.73
N LYS A 378 -5.66 -19.21 -11.32
CA LYS A 378 -6.84 -18.42 -11.70
C LYS A 378 -6.84 -17.03 -11.05
N ASN A 379 -6.45 -16.94 -9.78
CA ASN A 379 -6.36 -15.68 -9.05
C ASN A 379 -5.27 -14.76 -9.62
N GLU A 380 -4.09 -15.32 -9.94
CA GLU A 380 -3.02 -14.59 -10.61
C GLU A 380 -3.48 -13.98 -11.94
N ARG A 381 -4.23 -14.74 -12.76
CA ARG A 381 -4.81 -14.22 -13.99
C ARG A 381 -5.76 -13.04 -13.75
N PHE A 382 -6.61 -13.11 -12.73
CA PHE A 382 -7.50 -11.99 -12.39
C PHE A 382 -6.74 -10.77 -11.90
N ARG A 383 -5.65 -10.95 -11.12
CA ARG A 383 -4.80 -9.83 -10.68
C ARG A 383 -4.11 -9.15 -11.85
N CYS A 384 -3.62 -9.90 -12.84
CA CYS A 384 -3.06 -9.33 -14.06
C CYS A 384 -4.09 -8.51 -14.85
N GLN A 385 -5.33 -9.01 -14.96
CA GLN A 385 -6.42 -8.30 -15.65
C GLN A 385 -6.96 -7.07 -14.91
N SER A 386 -6.70 -6.94 -13.61
CA SER A 386 -7.13 -5.79 -12.79
C SER A 386 -6.07 -4.69 -12.69
N SER A 387 -4.88 -4.94 -13.26
CA SER A 387 -3.73 -4.02 -13.26
C SER A 387 -3.50 -3.35 -14.62
N GLU A 388 -4.29 -3.71 -15.63
CA GLU A 388 -4.48 -2.98 -16.89
C GLU A 388 -5.73 -2.11 -16.76
#